data_AF-A0A8W8NT91-F1
#
_entry.id   AF-A0A8W8NT91-F1
#
_cell.length_a   1.000
_cell.length_b   1.000
_cell.length_c   1.000
_cell.angle_alpha   90.00
_cell.angle_beta   90.00
_cell.angle_gamma   90.00
#
_symmetry.space_group_name_H-M   'P 1'
#
loop_
_entity.id
_entity.type
_entity.pdbx_description
1 polymer ?
#
loop_
_entity_poly.entity_id
_entity_poly.type
_entity_poly.pdbx_seq_one_letter_code
_entity_poly.pdbx_strand_id
1 'polypeptide(L)'
;MNKIHLIYLLLLIQISEGILRYCQEAVNSAESVSSCPTSNKEWENAARKKNCSKIASQQNCSTVEKFQYHCVINGYRNETLEVCAPSRMIFGHCVEFNRLGGVIQDQYSSPCNDTFPKCDKYYSSSNAYKYPDCYQLVSLSGIIYSTTTMKYNKTSTTDELHST
;
A
#
# COMPACT_ATOMS: atom_id res chain seq x y z
N MET A 1 23.57 -20.79 34.65
CA MET A 1 23.25 -20.18 33.34
C MET A 1 24.27 -19.09 33.06
N ASN A 2 25.12 -19.26 32.05
CA ASN A 2 26.26 -18.37 31.80
C ASN A 2 25.77 -16.96 31.40
N LYS A 3 26.41 -15.88 31.88
CA LYS A 3 26.00 -14.49 31.60
C LYS A 3 25.91 -14.20 30.09
N ILE A 4 26.80 -14.84 29.31
CA ILE A 4 26.80 -14.77 27.84
C ILE A 4 25.50 -15.35 27.26
N HIS A 5 25.03 -16.49 27.78
CA HIS A 5 23.76 -17.09 27.37
C HIS A 5 22.56 -16.18 27.68
N LEU A 6 22.59 -15.47 28.82
CA LEU A 6 21.54 -14.53 29.20
C LEU A 6 21.52 -13.30 28.26
N ILE A 7 22.69 -12.76 27.89
CA ILE A 7 22.81 -11.64 26.94
C ILE A 7 22.30 -12.04 25.55
N TYR A 8 22.69 -13.22 25.04
CA TYR A 8 22.16 -13.73 23.77
C TYR A 8 20.65 -13.91 23.80
N LEU A 9 20.09 -14.43 24.90
CA LEU A 9 18.64 -14.59 25.05
C LEU A 9 17.91 -13.24 25.04
N LEU A 10 18.45 -12.22 25.71
CA LEU A 10 17.89 -10.86 25.73
C LEU A 10 17.94 -10.20 24.33
N LEU A 11 19.01 -10.41 23.57
CA LEU A 11 19.12 -9.92 22.18
C LEU A 11 18.11 -10.60 21.25
N LEU A 12 17.87 -11.90 21.41
CA LEU A 12 16.87 -12.64 20.62
C LEU A 12 15.44 -12.16 20.91
N ILE A 13 15.14 -11.79 22.16
CA ILE A 13 13.83 -11.24 22.54
C ILE A 13 13.57 -9.89 21.86
N GLN A 14 14.58 -9.01 21.78
CA GLN A 14 14.48 -7.70 21.09
C GLN A 14 14.23 -7.84 19.58
N ILE A 15 14.81 -8.87 18.93
CA ILE A 15 14.65 -9.10 17.50
C ILE A 15 13.21 -9.55 17.14
N SER A 16 12.48 -10.14 18.08
CA SER A 16 11.10 -10.60 17.86
C SER A 16 10.09 -9.46 17.61
N GLU A 17 10.41 -8.23 18.05
CA GLU A 17 9.57 -7.05 17.80
C GLU A 17 9.77 -6.44 16.40
N GLY A 18 10.81 -6.85 15.67
CA GLY A 18 11.16 -6.34 14.34
C GLY A 18 10.47 -7.07 13.18
N ILE A 19 9.74 -8.14 13.44
CA ILE A 19 8.98 -8.83 12.39
C ILE A 19 7.84 -7.93 11.95
N LEU A 20 7.68 -7.77 10.64
CA LEU A 20 6.50 -7.16 10.02
C LEU A 20 5.27 -7.98 10.43
N ARG A 21 4.70 -7.68 11.61
CA ARG A 21 3.55 -8.42 12.12
C ARG A 21 2.37 -8.11 11.21
N TYR A 22 1.84 -9.16 10.60
CA TYR A 22 0.56 -9.09 9.92
C TYR A 22 -0.46 -8.43 10.84
N CYS A 23 -1.15 -7.41 10.32
CA CYS A 23 -2.13 -6.64 11.09
C CYS A 23 -3.54 -6.88 10.55
N GLN A 24 -4.32 -7.71 11.25
CA GLN A 24 -5.67 -8.04 10.83
C GLN A 24 -6.60 -6.81 10.86
N GLU A 25 -6.42 -5.93 11.84
CA GLU A 25 -7.21 -4.70 11.99
C GLU A 25 -6.95 -3.74 10.84
N ALA A 26 -5.71 -3.68 10.33
CA ALA A 26 -5.41 -2.92 9.13
C ALA A 26 -6.13 -3.49 7.92
N VAL A 27 -6.05 -4.81 7.70
CA VAL A 27 -6.78 -5.48 6.60
C VAL A 27 -8.29 -5.24 6.69
N ASN A 28 -8.87 -5.39 7.89
CA ASN A 28 -10.30 -5.18 8.12
C ASN A 28 -10.74 -3.74 7.87
N SER A 29 -9.85 -2.77 8.07
CA SER A 29 -10.14 -1.35 7.83
C SER A 29 -9.98 -0.90 6.37
N ALA A 30 -9.39 -1.76 5.52
CA ALA A 30 -9.01 -1.40 4.16
C ALA A 30 -10.21 -1.42 3.21
N GLU A 31 -10.58 -0.25 2.71
CA GLU A 31 -11.69 -0.05 1.78
C GLU A 31 -11.19 0.50 0.45
N SER A 32 -11.68 -0.05 -0.65
CA SER A 32 -11.37 0.49 -1.98
C SER A 32 -12.12 1.79 -2.19
N VAL A 33 -11.41 2.82 -2.66
CA VAL A 33 -11.96 4.15 -2.93
C VAL A 33 -11.69 4.56 -4.37
N SER A 34 -12.51 5.46 -4.90
CA SER A 34 -12.37 5.95 -6.28
C SER A 34 -11.13 6.81 -6.49
N SER A 35 -10.67 7.50 -5.44
CA SER A 35 -9.47 8.35 -5.47
C SER A 35 -8.97 8.62 -4.06
N CYS A 36 -7.66 8.86 -3.94
CA CYS A 36 -7.05 9.32 -2.70
C CYS A 36 -6.96 10.85 -2.63
N PRO A 37 -6.95 11.43 -1.41
CA PRO A 37 -6.65 12.84 -1.22
C PRO A 37 -5.31 13.25 -1.82
N THR A 38 -5.26 14.42 -2.46
CA THR A 38 -4.02 14.94 -3.09
C THR A 38 -3.57 16.26 -2.48
N SER A 39 -4.23 16.69 -1.40
CA SER A 39 -3.86 17.86 -0.61
C SER A 39 -3.93 17.55 0.88
N ASN A 40 -3.18 18.30 1.69
CA ASN A 40 -3.19 18.13 3.15
C ASN A 40 -4.60 18.29 3.74
N LYS A 41 -5.37 19.28 3.23
CA LYS A 41 -6.73 19.55 3.70
C LYS A 41 -7.69 18.39 3.39
N GLU A 42 -7.61 17.82 2.20
CA GLU A 42 -8.41 16.64 1.85
C GLU A 42 -8.01 15.42 2.70
N TRP A 43 -6.70 15.24 2.90
CA TRP A 43 -6.15 14.16 3.71
C TRP A 43 -6.63 14.23 5.16
N GLU A 44 -6.56 15.40 5.79
CA GLU A 44 -7.06 15.62 7.15
C GLU A 44 -8.57 15.38 7.26
N ASN A 45 -9.34 15.82 6.27
CA ASN A 45 -10.79 15.59 6.24
C ASN A 45 -11.14 14.11 6.12
N ALA A 46 -10.47 13.39 5.22
CA ALA A 46 -10.65 11.97 5.03
C ALA A 46 -10.19 11.16 6.26
N ALA A 47 -9.04 11.51 6.84
CA ALA A 47 -8.52 10.91 8.07
C ALA A 47 -9.50 11.07 9.25
N ARG A 48 -10.07 12.26 9.43
CA ARG A 48 -11.09 12.52 10.45
C ARG A 48 -12.34 11.69 10.23
N LYS A 49 -12.79 11.54 8.97
CA LYS A 49 -13.96 10.72 8.61
C LYS A 49 -13.70 9.24 8.88
N LYS A 50 -12.51 8.72 8.53
CA LYS A 50 -12.13 7.31 8.76
C LYS A 50 -11.91 6.99 10.24
N ASN A 51 -11.50 7.98 11.04
CA ASN A 51 -11.39 7.90 12.51
C ASN A 51 -10.54 6.71 13.01
N CYS A 52 -9.32 6.60 12.50
CA CYS A 52 -8.41 5.49 12.83
C CYS A 52 -8.03 5.43 14.32
N SER A 53 -8.17 6.52 15.08
CA SER A 53 -7.96 6.53 16.53
C SER A 53 -8.83 5.53 17.29
N LYS A 54 -10.03 5.22 16.79
CA LYS A 54 -10.91 4.23 17.41
C LYS A 54 -10.33 2.80 17.34
N ILE A 55 -9.69 2.47 16.22
CA ILE A 55 -9.06 1.16 15.99
C ILE A 55 -7.69 1.12 16.66
N ALA A 56 -6.96 2.23 16.62
CA ALA A 56 -5.61 2.36 17.16
C ALA A 56 -5.50 1.93 18.64
N SER A 57 -6.52 2.21 19.46
CA SER A 57 -6.57 1.83 20.88
C SER A 57 -6.90 0.35 21.15
N GLN A 58 -7.27 -0.41 20.12
CA GLN A 58 -7.75 -1.81 20.25
C GLN A 58 -6.79 -2.83 19.62
N GLN A 59 -6.05 -2.41 18.59
CA GLN A 59 -5.08 -3.25 17.86
C GLN A 59 -3.77 -3.46 18.64
N ASN A 60 -3.00 -4.49 18.27
CA ASN A 60 -1.68 -4.81 18.84
C ASN A 60 -0.54 -4.87 17.78
N CYS A 61 -0.79 -4.35 16.59
CA CYS A 61 0.12 -4.27 15.46
C CYS A 61 1.21 -3.19 15.63
N SER A 62 0.91 -2.09 16.31
CA SER A 62 1.84 -0.98 16.58
C SER A 62 1.45 -0.17 17.81
N THR A 63 2.27 0.82 18.17
CA THR A 63 1.84 1.85 19.13
C THR A 63 0.64 2.62 18.56
N VAL A 64 -0.14 3.22 19.46
CA VAL A 64 -1.36 3.97 19.10
C VAL A 64 -1.04 5.13 18.16
N GLU A 65 0.06 5.85 18.42
CA GLU A 65 0.47 7.05 17.67
C GLU A 65 0.91 6.72 16.24
N LYS A 66 1.43 5.50 16.02
CA LYS A 66 1.84 5.02 14.70
C LYS A 66 0.67 4.46 13.88
N PHE A 67 -0.46 4.14 14.49
CA PHE A 67 -1.60 3.57 13.78
C PHE A 67 -2.47 4.70 13.19
N GLN A 68 -2.16 5.09 11.95
CA GLN A 68 -2.70 6.30 11.33
C GLN A 68 -3.53 5.99 10.09
N TYR A 69 -4.26 7.01 9.64
CA TYR A 69 -4.95 6.97 8.36
C TYR A 69 -3.94 6.98 7.20
N HIS A 70 -4.23 6.17 6.19
CA HIS A 70 -3.55 6.15 4.92
C HIS A 70 -4.55 6.07 3.78
N CYS A 71 -4.24 6.73 2.66
CA CYS A 71 -4.82 6.42 1.37
C CYS A 71 -3.70 6.18 0.36
N VAL A 72 -3.64 4.96 -0.18
CA VAL A 72 -2.50 4.45 -0.96
C VAL A 72 -2.96 3.50 -2.06
N ILE A 73 -2.08 3.15 -3.01
CA ILE A 73 -2.39 2.12 -4.01
C ILE A 73 -2.28 0.71 -3.42
N ASN A 74 -2.86 -0.28 -4.07
CA ASN A 74 -2.63 -1.69 -3.70
C ASN A 74 -1.37 -2.28 -4.37
N GLY A 75 -1.05 -3.52 -4.00
CA GLY A 75 0.06 -4.29 -4.58
C GLY A 75 0.03 -4.46 -6.09
N TYR A 76 -1.17 -4.44 -6.69
CA TYR A 76 -1.37 -4.60 -8.14
C TYR A 76 -1.41 -3.28 -8.90
N ARG A 77 -1.36 -2.14 -8.18
CA ARG A 77 -1.49 -0.78 -8.74
C ARG A 77 -2.73 -0.60 -9.59
N ASN A 78 -3.84 -1.23 -9.22
CA ASN A 78 -5.10 -1.17 -9.97
C ASN A 78 -6.27 -0.63 -9.15
N GLU A 79 -6.06 -0.35 -7.86
CA GLU A 79 -7.03 0.34 -7.01
C GLU A 79 -6.30 1.24 -6.00
N THR A 80 -7.01 2.26 -5.52
CA THR A 80 -6.65 3.03 -4.34
C THR A 80 -7.43 2.52 -3.12
N LEU A 81 -6.79 2.48 -1.97
CA LEU A 81 -7.30 1.95 -0.71
C LEU A 81 -7.20 3.01 0.38
N GLU A 82 -8.29 3.27 1.09
CA GLU A 82 -8.28 3.93 2.40
C GLU A 82 -8.12 2.87 3.50
N VAL A 83 -7.19 3.08 4.42
CA VAL A 83 -6.85 2.09 5.46
C VAL A 83 -6.35 2.77 6.73
N CYS A 84 -6.59 2.13 7.88
CA CYS A 84 -5.94 2.46 9.14
C CYS A 84 -4.81 1.47 9.36
N ALA A 85 -3.55 1.92 9.41
CA ALA A 85 -2.42 1.02 9.48
C ALA A 85 -1.21 1.69 10.19
N PRO A 86 -0.22 0.90 10.64
CA PRO A 86 1.03 1.45 11.14
C PRO A 86 1.76 2.25 10.06
N SER A 87 2.09 3.51 10.35
CA SER A 87 2.91 4.35 9.47
C SER A 87 4.33 3.82 9.37
N ARG A 88 4.93 3.98 8.19
CA ARG A 88 6.27 3.53 7.85
C ARG A 88 7.05 4.63 7.16
N MET A 89 8.37 4.56 7.25
CA MET A 89 9.24 5.30 6.34
C MET A 89 9.33 4.51 5.03
N ILE A 90 9.09 5.20 3.93
CA ILE A 90 9.15 4.68 2.57
C ILE A 90 10.44 5.17 1.93
N PHE A 91 11.10 4.32 1.14
CA PHE A 91 12.45 4.54 0.62
C PHE A 91 12.45 4.55 -0.90
N GLY A 92 12.21 5.71 -1.50
CA GLY A 92 12.41 5.92 -2.94
C GLY A 92 11.44 5.14 -3.82
N HIS A 93 10.25 4.82 -3.32
CA HIS A 93 9.17 4.18 -4.06
C HIS A 93 7.83 4.86 -3.76
N CYS A 94 6.83 4.62 -4.61
CA CYS A 94 5.44 4.83 -4.21
C CYS A 94 5.08 3.92 -3.03
N VAL A 95 4.13 4.35 -2.21
CA VAL A 95 3.66 3.55 -1.08
C VAL A 95 2.45 2.72 -1.46
N GLU A 96 2.38 1.48 -0.96
CA GLU A 96 1.22 0.61 -1.11
C GLU A 96 0.69 0.10 0.24
N PHE A 97 -0.55 -0.37 0.21
CA PHE A 97 -1.06 -1.30 1.21
C PHE A 97 -1.14 -2.71 0.60
N ASN A 98 -0.37 -3.62 1.17
CA ASN A 98 -0.43 -5.03 0.83
C ASN A 98 -1.49 -5.72 1.69
N ARG A 99 -2.66 -6.00 1.10
CA ARG A 99 -3.77 -6.69 1.78
C ARG A 99 -3.37 -8.07 2.31
N LEU A 100 -2.54 -8.83 1.58
CA LEU A 100 -2.10 -10.16 2.02
C LEU A 100 -1.10 -10.08 3.18
N GLY A 101 -0.23 -9.08 3.15
CA GLY A 101 0.74 -8.82 4.23
C GLY A 101 0.16 -8.04 5.41
N GLY A 102 -1.01 -7.43 5.25
CA GLY A 102 -1.64 -6.55 6.24
C GLY A 102 -0.78 -5.35 6.60
N VAL A 103 -0.11 -4.75 5.61
CA VAL A 103 0.97 -3.79 5.89
C VAL A 103 1.14 -2.70 4.82
N ILE A 104 1.53 -1.51 5.29
CA ILE A 104 2.04 -0.42 4.47
C ILE A 104 3.51 -0.69 4.14
N GLN A 105 3.87 -0.64 2.86
CA GLN A 105 5.23 -0.91 2.39
C GLN A 105 5.58 -0.18 1.09
N ASP A 106 6.84 -0.27 0.68
CA ASP A 106 7.31 0.18 -0.64
C ASP A 106 6.64 -0.63 -1.77
N GLN A 107 6.12 0.06 -2.77
CA GLN A 107 5.71 -0.55 -4.03
C GLN A 107 6.95 -0.69 -4.93
N TYR A 108 7.65 -1.81 -4.79
CA TYR A 108 8.95 -2.04 -5.44
C TYR A 108 8.93 -1.97 -6.97
N SER A 109 7.78 -2.19 -7.63
CA SER A 109 7.69 -1.96 -9.09
C SER A 109 7.22 -0.55 -9.47
N SER A 110 7.31 0.40 -8.55
CA SER A 110 7.10 1.83 -8.79
C SER A 110 8.13 2.68 -8.03
N PRO A 111 9.42 2.59 -8.42
CA PRO A 111 10.46 3.46 -7.88
C PRO A 111 10.19 4.92 -8.24
N CYS A 112 10.51 5.82 -7.32
CA CYS A 112 10.46 7.27 -7.56
C CYS A 112 11.48 7.65 -8.64
N ASN A 113 11.12 8.58 -9.51
CA ASN A 113 12.00 9.16 -10.52
C ASN A 113 11.74 10.67 -10.66
N ASP A 114 12.63 11.39 -11.33
CA ASP A 114 12.50 12.82 -11.61
C ASP A 114 11.36 13.12 -12.61
N THR A 115 11.01 12.13 -13.44
CA THR A 115 9.95 12.25 -14.46
C THR A 115 8.61 11.69 -13.98
N PHE A 116 8.54 10.40 -13.67
CA PHE A 116 7.32 9.71 -13.24
C PHE A 116 7.63 8.30 -12.69
N PRO A 117 6.98 7.85 -11.61
CA PRO A 117 6.21 8.65 -10.66
C PRO A 117 7.14 9.53 -9.82
N LYS A 118 6.78 10.80 -9.63
CA LYS A 118 7.58 11.73 -8.83
C LYS A 118 7.29 11.56 -7.33
N CYS A 119 8.31 11.21 -6.56
CA CYS A 119 8.27 11.18 -5.10
C CYS A 119 9.66 11.34 -4.46
N ASP A 120 9.67 11.67 -3.17
CA ASP A 120 10.92 11.91 -2.43
C ASP A 120 11.70 10.61 -2.20
N LYS A 121 13.03 10.74 -2.06
CA LYS A 121 13.93 9.60 -1.75
C LYS A 121 13.57 8.89 -0.44
N TYR A 122 12.98 9.61 0.51
CA TYR A 122 12.44 9.05 1.73
C TYR A 122 11.30 9.91 2.25
N TYR A 123 10.23 9.29 2.71
CA TYR A 123 9.08 10.03 3.27
C TYR A 123 8.26 9.14 4.21
N SER A 124 7.50 9.76 5.11
CA SER A 124 6.51 9.04 5.92
C SER A 124 5.33 8.64 5.04
N SER A 125 4.87 7.40 5.16
CA SER A 125 3.68 6.91 4.45
C SER A 125 2.40 7.73 4.76
N SER A 126 2.38 8.49 5.86
CA SER A 126 1.28 9.41 6.21
C SER A 126 1.29 10.70 5.39
N ASN A 127 2.33 10.92 4.59
CA ASN A 127 2.46 12.04 3.66
C ASN A 127 2.22 11.62 2.19
N ALA A 128 1.62 10.45 1.96
CA ALA A 128 1.41 9.91 0.60
C ALA A 128 0.63 10.86 -0.33
N TYR A 129 -0.27 11.69 0.24
CA TYR A 129 -1.03 12.70 -0.51
C TYR A 129 -0.16 13.69 -1.30
N LYS A 130 1.12 13.85 -0.93
CA LYS A 130 2.07 14.73 -1.63
C LYS A 130 2.51 14.18 -2.98
N TYR A 131 2.21 12.92 -3.29
CA TYR A 131 2.70 12.21 -4.48
C TYR A 131 1.54 11.70 -5.35
N PRO A 132 0.75 12.62 -5.96
CA PRO A 132 -0.40 12.23 -6.79
C PRO A 132 -0.03 11.35 -8.00
N ASP A 133 1.19 11.46 -8.50
CA ASP A 133 1.72 10.58 -9.57
C ASP A 133 1.62 9.09 -9.20
N CYS A 134 1.83 8.75 -7.92
CA CYS A 134 1.69 7.38 -7.44
C CYS A 134 0.26 6.88 -7.57
N TYR A 135 -0.74 7.75 -7.39
CA TYR A 135 -2.14 7.40 -7.60
C TYR A 135 -2.49 7.27 -9.09
N GLN A 136 -1.82 8.04 -9.96
CA GLN A 136 -2.02 7.96 -11.42
C GLN A 136 -1.62 6.60 -12.01
N LEU A 137 -0.76 5.84 -11.33
CA LEU A 137 -0.43 4.45 -11.70
C LEU A 137 -1.68 3.57 -11.81
N VAL A 138 -2.70 3.82 -10.97
CA VAL A 138 -3.97 3.09 -11.01
C VAL A 138 -4.72 3.31 -12.32
N SER A 139 -4.78 4.56 -12.78
CA SER A 139 -5.41 4.91 -14.05
C SER A 139 -4.70 4.27 -15.24
N LEU A 140 -3.37 4.25 -15.23
CA LEU A 140 -2.56 3.63 -16.29
C LEU A 140 -2.76 2.11 -16.36
N SER A 141 -2.82 1.44 -15.21
CA SER A 141 -3.14 0.01 -15.16
C SER A 141 -4.49 -0.27 -15.81
N GLY A 142 -5.52 0.53 -15.51
CA GLY A 142 -6.83 0.41 -16.14
C GLY A 142 -6.77 0.47 -17.68
N ILE A 143 -6.01 1.42 -18.23
CA ILE A 143 -5.82 1.56 -19.68
C ILE A 143 -5.10 0.34 -20.27
N ILE A 144 -4.06 -0.18 -19.60
CA ILE A 144 -3.33 -1.36 -20.06
C ILE A 144 -4.25 -2.59 -20.08
N TYR A 145 -5.06 -2.79 -19.05
CA TYR A 145 -6.03 -3.89 -19.00
C TYR A 145 -7.10 -3.75 -20.10
N SER A 146 -7.64 -2.55 -20.34
CA SER A 146 -8.60 -2.29 -21.44
C SER A 146 -7.97 -2.51 -22.82
N THR A 147 -6.72 -2.10 -23.01
CA THR A 147 -6.01 -2.29 -24.29
C THR A 147 -5.69 -3.77 -24.53
N THR A 148 -5.32 -4.50 -23.49
CA THR A 148 -5.00 -5.94 -23.56
C THR A 148 -6.25 -6.77 -23.83
N THR A 149 -7.37 -6.46 -23.18
CA THR A 149 -8.68 -7.11 -23.46
C THR A 149 -9.17 -6.82 -24.88
N MET A 150 -8.99 -5.59 -25.39
CA MET A 150 -9.30 -5.28 -26.78
C MET A 150 -8.39 -6.01 -27.79
N LYS A 151 -7.11 -6.25 -27.45
CA LYS A 151 -6.21 -7.07 -28.30
C LYS A 151 -6.55 -8.56 -28.27
N TYR A 152 -6.97 -9.10 -27.11
CA TYR A 152 -7.40 -10.48 -26.99
C TYR A 152 -8.67 -10.78 -27.82
N ASN A 153 -9.63 -9.85 -27.85
CA ASN A 153 -10.85 -9.98 -28.67
C ASN A 153 -10.64 -9.84 -30.18
N LYS A 154 -9.44 -9.49 -30.65
CA LYS A 154 -9.11 -9.37 -32.09
C LYS A 154 -8.49 -10.63 -32.71
N THR A 155 -8.34 -11.72 -31.95
CA THR A 155 -7.65 -12.95 -32.42
C THR A 155 -8.50 -14.21 -32.27
N SER A 156 -9.83 -14.11 -32.37
CA SER A 156 -10.71 -15.30 -32.40
C SER A 156 -11.87 -15.16 -33.39
N THR A 157 -11.61 -14.90 -34.66
CA THR A 157 -12.52 -15.33 -35.75
C THR A 157 -11.80 -15.32 -37.09
N THR A 158 -11.40 -16.50 -37.55
CA THR A 158 -11.58 -17.01 -38.93
C THR A 158 -10.79 -18.31 -39.02
N ASP A 159 -11.49 -19.44 -39.11
CA ASP A 159 -11.15 -20.56 -40.00
C ASP A 159 -12.31 -21.55 -39.98
N GLU A 160 -13.29 -21.34 -40.88
CA GLU A 160 -14.20 -22.39 -41.30
C GLU A 160 -14.66 -22.15 -42.75
N LEU A 161 -13.93 -22.75 -43.70
CA LEU A 161 -14.35 -23.08 -45.07
C LEU A 161 -13.24 -24.01 -45.61
N HIS A 162 -13.44 -25.21 -46.17
CA HIS A 162 -14.50 -25.74 -47.00
C HIS A 162 -14.26 -27.26 -47.10
N SER A 163 -15.29 -28.11 -47.12
CA SER A 163 -15.18 -29.49 -47.61
C SER A 163 -16.33 -29.73 -48.59
N THR A 164 -15.97 -29.88 -49.85
CA THR A 164 -16.70 -30.64 -50.87
C THR A 164 -15.87 -31.84 -51.22
#